data_AF-A0A928Y7R2-F1
#
_entry.id   AF-A0A928Y7R2-F1
#
_cell.length_a   1.000
_cell.length_b   1.000
_cell.length_c   1.000
_cell.angle_alpha   90.00
_cell.angle_beta   90.00
_cell.angle_gamma   90.00
#
_symmetry.space_group_name_H-M   'P 1'
#
loop_
_entity.id
_entity.type
_entity.pdbx_description
1 polymer ?
#
loop_
_entity_poly.entity_id
_entity_poly.type
_entity_poly.pdbx_seq_one_letter_code
_entity_poly.pdbx_strand_id
1 'polypeptide(L)'
;MPEEIVASKVAKRQVFELPPLRYVTIEHQAETLICPCCGEATTGEFPADVSNPVQYGSQVKRLSVYLRNEQFIPYDRERQMLADLFELPISTGSLQNFLETAAENVKPATEAIKEAVKRPKSVMRMRQASISMANGVGSIRSALQN
;
A
#
# COMPACT_ATOMS: atom_id res chain seq x y z
N MET A 1 22.67 20.94 -53.70
CA MET A 1 21.97 20.64 -52.44
C MET A 1 22.92 19.79 -51.62
N PRO A 2 23.26 20.13 -50.37
CA PRO A 2 24.24 19.34 -49.62
C PRO A 2 23.66 17.97 -49.30
N GLU A 3 24.46 16.92 -49.53
CA GLU A 3 24.10 15.54 -49.20
C GLU A 3 23.91 15.37 -47.69
N GLU A 4 22.82 14.69 -47.31
CA GLU A 4 22.47 14.42 -45.92
C GLU A 4 23.39 13.33 -45.35
N ILE A 5 24.18 13.68 -44.33
CA ILE A 5 25.12 12.76 -43.69
C ILE A 5 24.36 11.95 -42.63
N VAL A 6 24.15 10.66 -42.90
CA VAL A 6 23.51 9.73 -41.97
C VAL A 6 24.57 9.03 -41.11
N ALA A 7 24.36 9.00 -39.79
CA ALA A 7 25.25 8.31 -38.87
C ALA A 7 25.29 6.79 -39.17
N SER A 8 26.50 6.24 -39.34
CA SER A 8 26.68 4.81 -39.65
C SER A 8 26.55 3.90 -38.42
N LYS A 9 26.81 4.43 -37.21
CA LYS A 9 26.66 3.73 -35.92
C LYS A 9 26.33 4.72 -34.81
N VAL A 10 25.52 4.28 -33.84
CA VAL A 10 25.22 5.03 -32.61
C VAL A 10 25.67 4.19 -31.40
N ALA A 11 26.54 4.75 -30.57
CA ALA A 11 26.93 4.15 -29.30
C ALA A 11 26.06 4.72 -28.17
N LYS A 12 25.56 3.86 -27.27
CA LYS A 12 24.73 4.25 -26.13
C LYS A 12 25.49 4.02 -24.82
N ARG A 13 25.39 4.97 -23.90
CA ARG A 13 25.85 4.86 -22.50
C ARG A 13 24.75 5.40 -21.61
N GLN A 14 24.56 4.79 -20.44
CA GLN A 14 23.55 5.19 -19.47
C GLN A 14 24.24 5.53 -18.15
N VAL A 15 23.77 6.59 -17.51
CA VAL A 15 24.12 6.94 -16.13
C VAL A 15 22.82 6.88 -15.34
N PHE A 16 22.85 6.13 -14.24
CA PHE A 16 21.74 6.09 -13.29
C PHE A 16 22.10 7.05 -12.16
N GLU A 17 21.32 8.10 -11.99
CA GLU A 17 21.54 9.13 -11.00
C GLU A 17 20.33 9.24 -10.07
N LEU A 18 20.57 9.63 -8.81
CA LEU A 18 19.51 9.88 -7.85
C LEU A 18 19.04 11.35 -7.95
N PRO A 19 17.73 11.60 -7.90
CA PRO A 19 17.26 12.97 -7.76
C PRO A 19 17.65 13.53 -6.37
N PRO A 20 17.70 14.86 -6.21
CA PRO A 20 17.82 15.46 -4.90
C PRO A 20 16.67 14.99 -3.99
N LEU A 21 17.03 14.46 -2.83
CA LEU A 21 16.08 14.01 -1.83
C LEU A 21 15.80 15.18 -0.88
N ARG A 22 14.58 15.72 -0.90
CA ARG A 22 14.11 16.77 0.01
C ARG A 22 12.59 16.70 0.13
N TYR A 23 12.05 17.14 1.27
CA TYR A 23 10.61 17.27 1.40
C TYR A 23 10.08 18.47 0.60
N VAL A 24 8.80 18.44 0.29
CA VAL A 24 8.07 19.57 -0.33
C VAL A 24 6.94 19.97 0.61
N THR A 25 6.81 21.26 0.84
CA THR A 25 5.65 21.83 1.53
C THR A 25 4.55 22.09 0.51
N ILE A 26 3.37 21.51 0.75
CA ILE A 26 2.16 21.83 0.02
C ILE A 26 1.30 22.65 0.98
N GLU A 27 1.14 23.93 0.68
CA GLU A 27 0.29 24.83 1.46
C GLU A 27 -1.11 24.86 0.84
N HIS A 28 -2.12 24.65 1.68
CA HIS A 28 -3.51 24.84 1.31
C HIS A 28 -3.98 26.17 1.90
N GLN A 29 -4.67 26.99 1.10
CA GLN A 29 -5.21 28.27 1.54
C GLN A 29 -6.73 28.26 1.41
N ALA A 30 -7.40 28.76 2.45
CA ALA A 30 -8.83 28.98 2.46
C ALA A 30 -9.10 30.45 2.80
N GLU A 31 -9.65 31.18 1.84
CA GLU A 31 -9.99 32.59 2.04
C GLU A 31 -11.36 32.71 2.74
N THR A 32 -11.51 33.79 3.52
CA THR A 32 -12.81 34.17 4.10
C THR A 32 -13.27 35.46 3.45
N LEU A 33 -14.44 35.42 2.83
CA LEU A 33 -15.08 36.58 2.20
C LEU A 33 -16.25 37.05 3.05
N ILE A 34 -16.45 38.37 3.12
CA ILE A 34 -17.56 38.98 3.85
C ILE A 34 -18.57 39.51 2.84
N CYS A 35 -19.86 39.16 2.94
CA CYS A 35 -20.87 39.74 2.07
C CYS A 35 -20.99 41.24 2.37
N PRO A 36 -20.83 42.13 1.37
CA PRO A 36 -21.08 43.55 1.59
C PRO A 36 -22.56 43.86 1.87
N CYS A 37 -23.44 42.91 1.57
CA CYS A 37 -24.90 43.04 1.68
C CYS A 37 -25.44 42.81 3.10
N CYS A 38 -24.98 41.75 3.77
CA CYS A 38 -25.50 41.28 5.05
C CYS A 38 -24.42 41.13 6.13
N GLY A 39 -23.14 41.31 5.77
CA GLY A 39 -22.01 41.16 6.67
C GLY A 39 -21.63 39.71 7.01
N GLU A 40 -22.29 38.71 6.42
CA GLU A 40 -22.01 37.29 6.68
C GLU A 40 -20.66 36.86 6.09
N ALA A 41 -19.93 36.03 6.83
CA ALA A 41 -18.61 35.54 6.44
C ALA A 41 -18.71 34.11 5.90
N THR A 42 -18.11 33.88 4.73
CA THR A 42 -18.01 32.55 4.11
C THR A 42 -16.53 32.20 3.93
N THR A 43 -16.11 31.06 4.48
CA THR A 43 -14.74 30.54 4.37
C THR A 43 -14.69 29.35 3.43
N GLY A 44 -13.67 29.27 2.57
CA GLY A 44 -13.42 28.09 1.74
C GLY A 44 -13.14 26.84 2.58
N GLU A 45 -13.42 25.65 2.03
CA GLU A 45 -13.16 24.38 2.71
C GLU A 45 -11.80 23.81 2.31
N PHE A 46 -11.11 23.21 3.29
CA PHE A 46 -9.89 22.44 3.03
C PHE A 46 -10.22 21.05 2.47
N PRO A 47 -9.31 20.41 1.71
CA PRO A 47 -9.45 19.00 1.36
C PRO A 47 -9.64 18.13 2.60
N ALA A 48 -10.43 17.05 2.48
CA ALA A 48 -10.82 16.21 3.62
C ALA A 48 -9.63 15.58 4.37
N ASP A 49 -8.50 15.37 3.71
CA ASP A 49 -7.28 14.81 4.30
C ASP A 49 -6.36 15.87 4.93
N VAL A 50 -6.68 17.16 4.79
CA VAL A 50 -5.96 18.30 5.39
C VAL A 50 -6.74 18.79 6.61
N SER A 51 -6.53 18.12 7.74
CA SER A 51 -7.31 18.32 8.97
C SER A 51 -6.59 19.16 10.03
N ASN A 52 -5.29 19.39 9.88
CA ASN A 52 -4.49 20.16 10.83
C ASN A 52 -3.72 21.28 10.12
N PRO A 53 -3.43 22.41 10.82
CA PRO A 53 -2.64 23.51 10.26
C PRO A 53 -1.26 23.07 9.73
N VAL A 54 -0.64 22.09 10.39
CA VAL A 54 0.60 21.45 9.96
C VAL A 54 0.45 19.95 10.11
N GLN A 55 0.72 19.19 9.05
CA GLN A 55 0.67 17.73 9.07
C GLN A 55 1.64 17.11 8.07
N TYR A 56 2.10 15.90 8.39
CA TYR A 56 2.90 15.11 7.46
C TYR A 56 2.02 14.42 6.42
N GLY A 57 2.45 14.48 5.16
CA GLY A 57 1.77 13.82 4.04
C GLY A 57 1.84 12.29 4.10
N SER A 58 0.98 11.63 3.32
CA SER A 58 0.87 10.17 3.27
C SER A 58 2.19 9.48 2.89
N GLN A 59 2.98 10.08 1.99
CA GLN A 59 4.26 9.52 1.55
C GLN A 59 5.31 9.48 2.67
N VAL A 60 5.36 10.51 3.53
CA VAL A 60 6.24 10.54 4.71
C VAL A 60 5.85 9.43 5.69
N LYS A 61 4.55 9.31 5.98
CA LYS A 61 4.01 8.29 6.88
C LYS A 61 4.33 6.87 6.38
N ARG A 62 4.12 6.62 5.09
CA ARG A 62 4.42 5.32 4.45
C ARG A 62 5.89 4.97 4.50
N LEU A 63 6.77 5.93 4.18
CA LEU A 63 8.21 5.72 4.24
C LEU A 63 8.64 5.37 5.67
N SER A 64 8.15 6.09 6.67
CA SER A 64 8.44 5.82 8.07
C SER A 64 8.04 4.40 8.49
N VAL A 65 6.81 3.98 8.18
CA VAL A 65 6.32 2.63 8.49
C VAL A 65 7.17 1.56 7.79
N TYR A 66 7.57 1.79 6.54
CA TYR A 66 8.44 0.88 5.80
C TYR A 66 9.83 0.75 6.44
N LEU A 67 10.48 1.88 6.77
CA LEU A 67 11.79 1.89 7.43
C LEU A 67 11.75 1.16 8.77
N ARG A 68 10.66 1.30 9.51
CA ARG A 68 10.44 0.62 10.78
C ARG A 68 10.25 -0.90 10.63
N ASN A 69 9.29 -1.31 9.80
CA ASN A 69 8.79 -2.69 9.80
C ASN A 69 9.54 -3.61 8.84
N GLU A 70 10.01 -3.08 7.70
CA GLU A 70 10.71 -3.87 6.68
C GLU A 70 12.22 -3.75 6.82
N GLN A 71 12.72 -2.59 7.23
CA GLN A 71 14.16 -2.32 7.36
C GLN A 71 14.66 -2.36 8.81
N PHE A 72 13.76 -2.48 9.79
CA PHE A 72 14.08 -2.57 11.22
C PHE A 72 14.95 -1.43 11.75
N ILE A 73 14.82 -0.22 11.19
CA ILE A 73 15.63 0.94 11.56
C ILE A 73 15.17 1.49 12.92
N PRO A 74 16.05 1.64 13.94
CA PRO A 74 15.69 2.24 15.24
C PRO A 74 15.21 3.70 15.13
N TYR A 75 14.37 4.20 16.06
CA TYR A 75 13.72 5.53 15.93
C TYR A 75 14.71 6.67 15.76
N ASP A 76 15.79 6.68 16.53
CA ASP A 76 16.81 7.71 16.41
C ASP A 76 17.54 7.68 15.07
N ARG A 77 17.76 6.48 14.51
CA ARG A 77 18.38 6.30 13.21
C ARG A 77 17.45 6.69 12.07
N GLU A 78 16.16 6.38 12.20
CA GLU A 78 15.13 6.77 11.25
C GLU A 78 14.98 8.30 11.20
N ARG A 79 14.90 8.94 12.38
CA ARG A 79 14.89 10.41 12.50
C ARG A 79 16.12 11.05 11.88
N GLN A 80 17.31 10.53 12.19
CA GLN A 80 18.56 11.02 11.61
C GLN A 80 18.57 10.88 10.10
N MET A 81 18.16 9.72 9.57
CA MET A 81 18.09 9.46 8.14
C MET A 81 17.11 10.39 7.42
N LEU A 82 15.93 10.66 8.00
CA LEU A 82 14.94 11.57 7.43
C LEU A 82 15.44 13.02 7.41
N ALA A 83 16.18 13.44 8.44
CA ALA A 83 16.83 14.74 8.48
C ALA A 83 17.97 14.84 7.44
N ASP A 84 18.85 13.85 7.37
CA ASP A 84 20.04 13.90 6.52
C ASP A 84 19.72 13.74 5.03
N LEU A 85 18.78 12.85 4.70
CA LEU A 85 18.46 12.53 3.31
C LEU A 85 17.34 13.38 2.76
N PHE A 86 16.36 13.79 3.56
CA PHE A 86 15.17 14.50 3.06
C PHE A 86 15.01 15.90 3.63
N GLU A 87 15.99 16.39 4.40
CA GLU A 87 15.92 17.66 5.12
C GLU A 87 14.69 17.74 6.06
N LEU A 88 14.15 16.59 6.48
CA LEU A 88 12.87 16.48 7.17
C LEU A 88 13.08 16.12 8.65
N PRO A 89 13.25 17.11 9.56
CA PRO A 89 13.29 16.83 10.98
C PRO A 89 11.91 16.35 11.47
N ILE A 90 11.90 15.21 12.15
CA ILE A 90 10.69 14.59 12.68
C ILE A 90 10.91 14.07 14.09
N SER A 91 9.90 14.18 14.95
CA SER A 91 9.98 13.66 16.31
C SER A 91 9.78 12.15 16.34
N THR A 92 10.39 11.46 17.30
CA THR A 92 10.15 10.02 17.52
C THR A 92 8.69 9.72 17.86
N GLY A 93 8.00 10.63 18.56
CA GLY A 93 6.57 10.53 18.83
C GLY A 93 5.73 10.54 17.56
N SER A 94 6.08 11.37 16.57
CA SER A 94 5.40 11.36 15.26
C SER A 94 5.60 10.02 14.54
N LEU A 95 6.83 9.49 14.54
CA LEU A 95 7.13 8.18 13.94
C LEU A 95 6.35 7.05 14.62
N GLN A 96 6.23 7.09 15.95
CA GLN A 96 5.42 6.15 16.72
C GLN A 96 3.93 6.25 16.33
N ASN A 97 3.37 7.46 16.29
CA ASN A 97 1.97 7.67 15.91
C ASN A 97 1.66 7.12 14.51
N PHE A 98 2.60 7.25 13.56
CA PHE A 98 2.43 6.71 12.21
C PHE A 98 2.37 5.18 12.21
N LEU A 99 3.24 4.55 13.01
CA LEU A 99 3.24 3.10 13.17
C LEU A 99 1.94 2.60 13.82
N GLU A 100 1.47 3.27 14.86
CA GLU A 100 0.22 2.93 15.55
C GLU A 100 -0.98 3.06 14.60
N THR A 101 -1.08 4.17 13.88
CA THR A 101 -2.14 4.37 12.87
C THR A 101 -2.09 3.29 11.78
N ALA A 102 -0.89 2.93 11.31
CA ALA A 102 -0.74 1.86 10.31
C ALA A 102 -1.14 0.49 10.87
N ALA A 103 -0.78 0.20 12.13
CA ALA A 103 -1.16 -1.03 12.81
C ALA A 103 -2.67 -1.14 12.98
N GLU A 104 -3.35 -0.05 13.34
CA GLU A 104 -4.82 0.01 13.43
C GLU A 104 -5.46 -0.23 12.07
N ASN A 105 -4.94 0.38 11.00
CA ASN A 105 -5.48 0.22 9.65
C ASN A 105 -5.34 -1.19 9.09
N VAL A 106 -4.27 -1.92 9.42
CA VAL A 106 -4.06 -3.29 8.94
C VAL A 106 -4.77 -4.35 9.81
N LYS A 107 -5.11 -4.01 11.06
CA LYS A 107 -5.73 -4.93 12.03
C LYS A 107 -6.95 -5.69 11.48
N PRO A 108 -7.94 -5.07 10.79
CA PRO A 108 -9.08 -5.81 10.27
C PRO A 108 -8.69 -6.91 9.28
N ALA A 109 -7.75 -6.62 8.38
CA ALA A 109 -7.24 -7.58 7.42
C ALA A 109 -6.46 -8.71 8.12
N THR A 110 -5.61 -8.35 9.09
CA THR A 110 -4.86 -9.33 9.88
C THR A 110 -5.79 -10.27 10.67
N GLU A 111 -6.85 -9.75 11.29
CA GLU A 111 -7.82 -10.58 12.00
C GLU A 111 -8.63 -11.47 11.06
N ALA A 112 -9.05 -10.95 9.88
CA ALA A 112 -9.71 -11.77 8.87
C ALA A 112 -8.83 -12.94 8.39
N ILE A 113 -7.53 -12.69 8.18
CA ILE A 113 -6.56 -13.73 7.81
C ILE A 113 -6.38 -14.74 8.94
N LYS A 114 -6.24 -14.28 10.20
CA LYS A 114 -6.15 -15.17 11.37
C LYS A 114 -7.35 -16.10 11.46
N GLU A 115 -8.57 -15.58 11.30
CA GLU A 115 -9.79 -16.39 11.32
C GLU A 115 -9.86 -17.36 10.14
N ALA A 116 -9.46 -16.94 8.94
CA ALA A 116 -9.41 -17.81 7.77
C ALA A 116 -8.44 -19.00 7.95
N VAL A 117 -7.29 -18.77 8.59
CA VAL A 117 -6.30 -19.83 8.86
C VAL A 117 -6.77 -20.83 9.92
N LYS A 118 -7.58 -20.40 10.90
CA LYS A 118 -8.16 -21.28 11.93
C LYS A 118 -9.24 -22.23 11.38
N ARG A 119 -9.92 -21.86 10.30
CA ARG A 119 -10.92 -22.73 9.67
C ARG A 119 -10.23 -24.00 9.18
N PRO A 120 -10.75 -25.20 9.48
CA PRO A 120 -10.19 -26.41 8.92
C PRO A 120 -10.27 -26.28 7.39
N LYS A 121 -9.12 -26.33 6.71
CA LYS A 121 -9.10 -26.56 5.27
C LYS A 121 -9.98 -27.78 5.05
N SER A 122 -11.01 -27.66 4.21
CA SER A 122 -11.72 -28.82 3.67
C SER A 122 -10.65 -29.67 2.99
N VAL A 123 -10.10 -30.63 3.72
CA VAL A 123 -9.20 -31.63 3.17
C VAL A 123 -10.07 -32.39 2.19
N MET A 124 -9.86 -32.13 0.90
CA MET A 124 -10.48 -32.91 -0.15
C MET A 124 -10.02 -34.35 0.07
N ARG A 125 -10.86 -35.16 0.73
CA ARG A 125 -10.59 -36.59 0.91
C ARG A 125 -10.56 -37.21 -0.47
N MET A 126 -9.36 -37.56 -0.93
CA MET A 126 -9.19 -38.35 -2.15
C MET A 126 -9.80 -39.73 -1.88
N ARG A 127 -11.01 -39.98 -2.38
CA ARG A 127 -11.63 -41.31 -2.29
C ARG A 127 -10.91 -42.21 -3.29
N GLN A 128 -10.14 -43.18 -2.81
CA GLN A 128 -9.73 -44.30 -3.65
C GLN A 128 -10.99 -45.11 -3.97
N ALA A 129 -11.38 -45.15 -5.24
CA ALA A 129 -12.38 -46.09 -5.72
C ALA A 129 -11.63 -47.27 -6.34
N SER A 130 -11.69 -48.42 -5.68
CA SER A 130 -11.26 -49.69 -6.25
C SER A 130 -12.39 -50.23 -7.13
N ILE A 131 -12.19 -50.29 -8.44
CA ILE A 131 -13.08 -51.02 -9.34
C ILE A 131 -12.58 -52.47 -9.39
N SER A 132 -13.36 -53.40 -8.84
CA SER A 132 -13.16 -54.83 -9.10
C SER A 132 -13.93 -55.19 -10.37
N MET A 133 -13.22 -55.52 -11.45
CA MET A 133 -13.84 -56.15 -12.62
C MET A 133 -13.90 -57.66 -12.38
N ALA A 134 -15.08 -58.14 -12.01
CA ALA A 134 -15.38 -59.56 -12.04
C ALA A 134 -15.62 -59.98 -13.50
N ASN A 135 -14.64 -60.67 -14.09
CA ASN A 135 -14.86 -61.46 -15.29
C ASN A 135 -15.75 -62.66 -14.92
N GLY A 136 -16.98 -62.71 -15.42
CA GLY A 136 -17.77 -63.94 -15.38
C GLY A 136 -19.28 -63.76 -15.29
N VAL A 137 -19.92 -63.80 -16.47
CA VAL A 137 -21.25 -64.39 -16.79
C VAL A 137 -22.30 -64.45 -15.66
N GLY A 138 -23.41 -63.71 -15.81
CA GLY A 138 -24.59 -63.97 -14.98
C GLY A 138 -25.75 -62.96 -15.07
N SER A 139 -26.68 -63.24 -15.98
CA SER A 139 -28.13 -62.98 -15.95
C SER A 139 -28.72 -61.70 -15.33
N ILE A 140 -29.57 -61.06 -16.13
CA ILE A 140 -30.47 -59.94 -15.82
C ILE A 140 -31.51 -60.38 -14.77
N ARG A 141 -31.63 -59.63 -13.66
CA ARG A 141 -32.90 -59.50 -12.94
C ARG A 141 -33.12 -58.07 -12.45
N SER A 142 -34.19 -57.51 -12.99
CA SER A 142 -34.96 -56.36 -12.51
C SER A 142 -35.30 -56.48 -11.01
N ALA A 143 -35.14 -55.39 -10.28
CA ALA A 143 -35.99 -55.04 -9.14
C ALA A 143 -35.95 -53.52 -8.90
N LEU A 144 -37.11 -52.89 -9.12
CA LEU A 144 -37.53 -51.63 -8.51
C LEU A 144 -37.50 -51.76 -6.97
N GLN A 145 -37.13 -50.69 -6.26
CA GLN A 145 -37.96 -49.99 -5.25
C GLN A 145 -37.12 -49.22 -4.21
N ASN A 146 -37.57 -47.96 -4.04
CA ASN A 146 -37.36 -46.98 -2.97
C ASN A 146 -36.03 -46.23 -2.90
#